data_AF-A0A7S1APF7-F1
#
_entry.id   AF-A0A7S1APF7-F1
#
_cell.length_a   1.000
_cell.length_b   1.000
_cell.length_c   1.000
_cell.angle_alpha   90.00
_cell.angle_beta   90.00
_cell.angle_gamma   90.00
#
_symmetry.space_group_name_H-M   'P 1'
#
loop_
_entity.id
_entity.type
_entity.pdbx_description
1 polymer ?
#
loop_
_entity_poly.entity_id
_entity_poly.type
_entity_poly.pdbx_seq_one_letter_code
_entity_poly.pdbx_strand_id
1 'polypeptide(L)'
;EFHYGLSEGWTCSDVPEANCHADESVLLRWECPLACGCAHPRSPLWLDGPIFGCPQDACRASDAYLLESHQIPCTVTDPSELQANPDWTGLWASATAVGAAWGLDRSLLEQVFISSGCEFIIGRQEEYCLDIGERGSLSHWCPVECGC
;
A
#
# COMPACT_ATOMS: atom_id res chain seq x y z
N GLU A 1 -24.09 -11.37 -11.94
CA GLU A 1 -22.66 -11.06 -12.02
C GLU A 1 -22.13 -10.92 -10.62
N PHE A 2 -20.95 -11.48 -10.34
CA PHE A 2 -20.29 -11.28 -9.06
C PHE A 2 -19.83 -9.82 -8.95
N HIS A 3 -19.66 -9.33 -7.72
CA HIS A 3 -19.47 -7.91 -7.36
C HIS A 3 -18.28 -7.18 -8.05
N TYR A 4 -17.50 -7.87 -8.88
CA TYR A 4 -16.28 -7.39 -9.55
C TYR A 4 -16.18 -7.77 -11.04
N GLY A 5 -17.28 -8.21 -11.67
CA GLY A 5 -17.26 -8.65 -13.07
C GLY A 5 -16.52 -9.97 -13.32
N LEU A 6 -16.29 -10.77 -12.27
CA LEU A 6 -15.59 -12.04 -12.34
C LEU A 6 -16.51 -13.17 -12.83
N SER A 7 -15.93 -14.14 -13.55
CA SER A 7 -16.64 -15.34 -14.02
C SER A 7 -16.90 -16.33 -12.88
N GLU A 8 -17.81 -17.28 -13.11
CA GLU A 8 -17.93 -18.44 -12.23
C GLU A 8 -16.60 -19.23 -12.22
N GLY A 9 -16.16 -19.66 -11.04
CA GLY A 9 -14.90 -20.39 -10.87
C GLY A 9 -13.62 -19.54 -10.99
N TRP A 10 -13.72 -18.23 -10.80
CA TRP A 10 -12.57 -17.33 -10.76
C TRP A 10 -11.55 -17.76 -9.69
N THR A 11 -10.30 -17.37 -9.92
CA THR A 11 -9.17 -17.56 -9.02
C THR A 11 -8.51 -16.22 -8.75
N CYS A 12 -7.67 -16.12 -7.72
CA CYS A 12 -7.00 -14.87 -7.39
C CYS A 12 -6.15 -14.28 -8.53
N SER A 13 -5.67 -15.10 -9.49
CA SER A 13 -4.97 -14.58 -10.67
C SER A 13 -5.87 -13.89 -11.69
N ASP A 14 -7.19 -14.10 -11.61
CA ASP A 14 -8.17 -13.47 -12.51
C ASP A 14 -8.63 -12.09 -11.99
N VAL A 15 -8.24 -11.73 -10.76
CA VAL A 15 -8.64 -10.49 -10.10
C VAL A 15 -7.78 -9.34 -10.65
N PRO A 16 -8.40 -8.34 -11.32
CA PRO A 16 -7.67 -7.12 -11.68
C PRO A 16 -7.23 -6.38 -10.43
N GLU A 17 -5.96 -5.96 -10.38
CA GLU A 17 -5.38 -5.23 -9.26
C GLU A 17 -6.21 -4.00 -8.85
N ALA A 18 -6.75 -3.27 -9.84
CA ALA A 18 -7.64 -2.13 -9.62
C ALA A 18 -8.82 -2.42 -8.67
N ASN A 19 -9.34 -3.66 -8.69
CA ASN A 19 -10.43 -4.07 -7.81
C ASN A 19 -9.99 -4.22 -6.35
N CYS A 20 -8.70 -4.33 -6.07
CA CYS A 20 -8.16 -4.42 -4.72
C CYS A 20 -8.03 -3.06 -4.02
N HIS A 21 -8.10 -1.92 -4.74
CA HIS A 21 -7.90 -0.59 -4.15
C HIS A 21 -9.17 0.04 -3.55
N ALA A 22 -10.34 -0.48 -3.90
CA ALA A 22 -11.63 0.04 -3.42
C ALA A 22 -11.86 -0.31 -1.94
N ASP A 23 -12.47 0.56 -1.14
CA ASP A 23 -12.61 0.34 0.30
C ASP A 23 -13.55 -0.83 0.62
N GLU A 24 -14.53 -1.10 -0.23
CA GLU A 24 -15.44 -2.24 -0.15
C GLU A 24 -14.79 -3.60 -0.46
N SER A 25 -13.58 -3.64 -1.00
CA SER A 25 -12.87 -4.87 -1.42
C SER A 25 -12.21 -5.64 -0.29
N VAL A 26 -12.75 -5.54 0.93
CA VAL A 26 -12.24 -6.22 2.13
C VAL A 26 -12.16 -7.73 1.94
N LEU A 27 -13.25 -8.35 1.50
CA LEU A 27 -13.28 -9.81 1.29
C LEU A 27 -12.34 -10.25 0.17
N LEU A 28 -12.16 -9.41 -0.86
CA LEU A 28 -11.26 -9.70 -1.96
C LEU A 28 -9.79 -9.69 -1.50
N ARG A 29 -9.39 -8.69 -0.71
CA ARG A 29 -8.04 -8.63 -0.10
C ARG A 29 -7.81 -9.78 0.88
N TRP A 30 -8.85 -10.22 1.58
CA TRP A 30 -8.77 -11.36 2.49
C TRP A 30 -8.60 -12.70 1.77
N GLU A 31 -9.37 -12.93 0.70
CA GLU A 31 -9.33 -14.17 -0.08
C GLU A 31 -8.08 -14.23 -0.98
N CYS A 32 -7.68 -13.08 -1.52
CA CYS A 32 -6.60 -12.95 -2.50
C CYS A 32 -5.50 -11.98 -2.07
N PRO A 33 -4.89 -12.17 -0.89
CA PRO A 33 -3.98 -11.19 -0.31
C PRO A 33 -2.71 -11.00 -1.14
N LEU A 34 -2.20 -12.06 -1.77
CA LEU A 34 -1.02 -11.98 -2.63
C LEU A 34 -1.32 -11.21 -3.92
N ALA A 35 -2.44 -11.51 -4.58
CA ALA A 35 -2.83 -10.85 -5.83
C ALA A 35 -3.17 -9.37 -5.61
N CYS A 36 -3.72 -9.03 -4.44
CA CYS A 36 -3.96 -7.65 -4.04
C CYS A 36 -2.73 -6.94 -3.45
N GLY A 37 -1.58 -7.62 -3.37
CA GLY A 37 -0.32 -7.04 -2.93
C GLY A 37 -0.17 -6.84 -1.41
N CYS A 38 -0.99 -7.46 -0.57
CA CYS A 38 -0.85 -7.41 0.90
C CYS A 38 0.49 -7.99 1.40
N ALA A 39 1.18 -8.81 0.58
CA ALA A 39 2.46 -9.42 0.90
C ALA A 39 3.66 -8.75 0.23
N HIS A 40 3.49 -7.53 -0.30
CA HIS A 40 4.59 -6.74 -0.86
C HIS A 40 4.93 -5.57 0.08
N PRO A 41 6.18 -5.46 0.58
CA PRO A 41 6.56 -4.36 1.47
C PRO A 41 6.41 -2.97 0.84
N ARG A 42 6.54 -2.89 -0.49
CA ARG A 42 6.34 -1.67 -1.29
C ARG A 42 5.08 -1.75 -2.16
N SER A 43 3.98 -2.24 -1.58
CA SER A 43 2.71 -2.35 -2.28
C SER A 43 2.11 -0.98 -2.65
N PRO A 44 1.46 -0.82 -3.82
CA PRO A 44 0.66 0.36 -4.16
C PRO A 44 -0.70 0.40 -3.45
N LEU A 45 -1.02 -0.59 -2.61
CA LEU A 45 -2.29 -0.66 -1.91
C LEU A 45 -2.28 0.22 -0.65
N TRP A 46 -3.09 1.29 -0.63
CA TRP A 46 -3.22 2.13 0.57
C TRP A 46 -3.95 1.44 1.72
N LEU A 47 -4.91 0.55 1.42
CA LEU A 47 -5.69 -0.18 2.42
C LEU A 47 -5.15 -1.60 2.64
N ASP A 48 -3.89 -1.70 3.01
CA ASP A 48 -3.17 -2.96 3.26
C ASP A 48 -3.18 -3.39 4.74
N GLY A 49 -3.98 -2.73 5.59
CA GLY A 49 -4.15 -3.07 7.00
C GLY A 49 -5.18 -4.19 7.27
N PRO A 50 -5.15 -4.77 8.49
CA PRO A 50 -6.04 -5.88 8.86
C PRO A 50 -7.52 -5.49 8.90
N ILE A 51 -7.87 -4.24 9.22
CA ILE A 51 -9.28 -3.78 9.21
C ILE A 51 -9.87 -3.82 7.80
N PHE A 52 -9.02 -3.66 6.77
CA PHE A 52 -9.44 -3.69 5.38
C PHE A 52 -9.15 -5.01 4.68
N GLY A 53 -8.88 -6.08 5.43
CA GLY A 53 -8.87 -7.44 4.89
C GLY A 53 -7.51 -7.96 4.48
N CYS A 54 -6.43 -7.19 4.59
CA CYS A 54 -5.09 -7.74 4.39
C CYS A 54 -4.61 -8.45 5.68
N PRO A 55 -4.33 -9.77 5.67
CA PRO A 55 -3.85 -10.50 6.84
C PRO A 55 -2.35 -10.23 7.05
N GLN A 56 -1.99 -9.00 7.47
CA GLN A 56 -0.60 -8.53 7.55
C GLN A 56 0.33 -9.49 8.28
N ASP A 57 -0.06 -10.05 9.43
CA ASP A 57 0.78 -11.00 10.16
C ASP A 57 1.16 -12.24 9.33
N ALA A 58 0.20 -12.80 8.60
CA ALA A 58 0.45 -13.97 7.74
C ALA A 58 1.23 -13.59 6.48
N CYS A 59 0.90 -12.46 5.86
CA CYS A 59 1.58 -11.95 4.67
C CYS A 59 3.05 -11.62 4.96
N ARG A 60 3.34 -11.00 6.10
CA ARG A 60 4.70 -10.59 6.50
C ARG A 60 5.56 -11.73 7.01
N ALA A 61 4.93 -12.80 7.51
CA ALA A 61 5.62 -14.04 7.83
C ALA A 61 5.97 -14.88 6.58
N SER A 62 5.52 -14.49 5.39
CA SER A 62 5.83 -15.22 4.16
C SER A 62 7.28 -15.02 3.70
N ASP A 63 7.86 -16.06 3.11
CA ASP A 63 9.23 -16.01 2.58
C ASP A 63 9.41 -14.91 1.52
N ALA A 64 8.37 -14.65 0.71
CA ALA A 64 8.39 -13.63 -0.32
C ALA A 64 8.53 -12.23 0.29
N TYR A 65 7.69 -11.90 1.28
CA TYR A 65 7.74 -10.62 1.97
C TYR A 65 9.09 -10.41 2.67
N LEU A 66 9.58 -11.44 3.39
CA LEU A 66 10.87 -11.36 4.07
C LEU A 66 12.01 -11.16 3.07
N LEU A 67 12.03 -11.90 1.97
CA LEU A 67 13.06 -11.76 0.94
C LEU A 67 13.05 -10.35 0.33
N GLU A 68 11.90 -9.82 -0.05
CA GLU A 68 11.76 -8.47 -0.60
C GLU A 68 12.13 -7.40 0.44
N SER A 69 11.67 -7.54 1.69
CA SER A 69 11.98 -6.59 2.75
C SER A 69 13.47 -6.53 3.05
N HIS A 70 14.19 -7.66 2.98
CA HIS A 70 15.64 -7.71 3.19
C HIS A 70 16.44 -7.08 2.05
N GLN A 71 15.84 -6.92 0.86
CA GLN A 71 16.47 -6.27 -0.29
C GLN A 71 16.35 -4.75 -0.24
N ILE A 72 15.54 -4.20 0.66
CA ILE A 72 15.34 -2.76 0.80
C ILE A 72 16.47 -2.19 1.69
N PRO A 73 17.39 -1.38 1.16
CA PRO A 73 18.48 -0.83 1.94
C PRO A 73 17.99 0.27 2.88
N CYS A 74 18.64 0.39 4.04
CA CYS A 74 18.49 1.55 4.91
C CYS A 74 19.28 2.74 4.34
N THR A 75 18.72 3.42 3.36
CA THR A 75 19.28 4.63 2.75
C THR A 75 18.17 5.65 2.52
N VAL A 76 18.53 6.94 2.52
CA VAL A 76 17.60 8.00 2.10
C VAL A 76 17.21 7.72 0.66
N THR A 77 15.90 7.65 0.38
CA THR A 77 15.41 7.40 -0.98
C THR A 77 15.23 8.74 -1.68
N ASP A 78 15.79 8.87 -2.89
CA ASP A 78 15.72 10.10 -3.65
C ASP A 78 14.28 10.37 -4.13
N PRO A 79 13.74 11.61 -3.99
CA PRO A 79 12.39 11.91 -4.44
C PRO A 79 12.14 11.63 -5.92
N SER A 80 13.15 11.80 -6.80
CA SER A 80 13.00 11.49 -8.22
C SER A 80 12.94 9.98 -8.49
N GLU A 81 13.61 9.16 -7.67
CA GLU A 81 13.49 7.70 -7.71
C GLU A 81 12.09 7.25 -7.30
N LEU A 82 11.55 7.84 -6.22
CA LEU A 82 10.18 7.58 -5.78
C LEU A 82 9.16 7.97 -6.86
N GLN A 83 9.30 9.15 -7.46
CA GLN A 83 8.41 9.61 -8.55
C GLN A 83 8.47 8.71 -9.79
N ALA A 84 9.64 8.12 -10.07
CA ALA A 84 9.80 7.18 -11.17
C ALA A 84 9.26 5.78 -10.85
N ASN A 85 8.98 5.48 -9.57
CA ASN A 85 8.46 4.19 -9.15
C ASN A 85 6.92 4.13 -9.30
N PRO A 86 6.39 3.22 -10.14
CA PRO A 86 4.95 3.11 -10.36
C PRO A 86 4.17 2.69 -9.10
N ASP A 87 4.76 1.89 -8.22
CA ASP A 87 4.08 1.44 -7.00
C ASP A 87 3.96 2.58 -5.97
N TRP A 88 4.96 3.48 -5.92
CA TRP A 88 4.88 4.69 -5.09
C TRP A 88 3.77 5.63 -5.58
N THR A 89 3.71 5.88 -6.89
CA THR A 89 2.65 6.72 -7.46
C THR A 89 1.27 6.04 -7.34
N GLY A 90 1.21 4.72 -7.48
CA GLY A 90 0.03 3.89 -7.24
C GLY A 90 -0.49 3.97 -5.80
N LEU A 91 0.41 3.94 -4.81
CA LEU A 91 0.07 4.10 -3.39
C LEU A 91 -0.70 5.40 -3.13
N TRP A 92 -0.21 6.51 -3.65
CA TRP A 92 -0.85 7.82 -3.42
C TRP A 92 -2.12 7.99 -4.24
N ALA A 93 -2.18 7.44 -5.46
CA ALA A 93 -3.41 7.38 -6.22
C ALA A 93 -4.49 6.57 -5.48
N SER A 94 -4.11 5.42 -4.89
CA SER A 94 -4.98 4.60 -4.04
C SER A 94 -5.45 5.37 -2.81
N ALA A 95 -4.55 6.10 -2.14
CA ALA A 95 -4.88 6.93 -0.98
C ALA A 95 -5.87 8.05 -1.32
N THR A 96 -5.71 8.69 -2.48
CA THR A 96 -6.61 9.73 -2.99
C THR A 96 -7.98 9.17 -3.33
N ALA A 97 -8.05 8.02 -4.01
CA ALA A 97 -9.31 7.35 -4.34
C ALA A 97 -10.11 6.98 -3.08
N VAL A 98 -9.45 6.39 -2.08
CA VAL A 98 -10.06 6.06 -0.78
C VAL A 98 -10.51 7.32 -0.04
N GLY A 99 -9.68 8.37 -0.05
CA GLY A 99 -10.05 9.67 0.52
C GLY A 99 -11.33 10.21 -0.10
N ALA A 100 -11.44 10.20 -1.43
CA ALA A 100 -12.61 10.65 -2.15
C ALA A 100 -13.87 9.84 -1.80
N ALA A 101 -13.76 8.51 -1.69
CA ALA A 101 -14.85 7.64 -1.25
C ALA A 101 -15.36 8.00 0.16
N TRP A 102 -14.48 8.48 1.04
CA TRP A 102 -14.82 8.93 2.39
C TRP A 102 -15.18 10.42 2.49
N GLY A 103 -15.28 11.13 1.36
CA GLY A 103 -15.58 12.57 1.34
C GLY A 103 -14.43 13.46 1.83
N LEU A 104 -13.18 12.98 1.75
CA LEU A 104 -11.96 13.70 2.11
C LEU A 104 -11.16 14.06 0.85
N ASP A 105 -10.81 15.33 0.71
CA ASP A 105 -9.88 15.76 -0.35
C ASP A 105 -8.43 15.52 0.08
N ARG A 106 -7.76 14.58 -0.59
CA ARG A 106 -6.34 14.23 -0.38
C ARG A 106 -5.45 14.65 -1.56
N SER A 107 -5.97 15.38 -2.54
CA SER A 107 -5.22 15.75 -3.75
C SER A 107 -3.99 16.62 -3.44
N LEU A 108 -4.07 17.49 -2.43
CA LEU A 108 -2.92 18.26 -1.96
C LEU A 108 -1.89 17.37 -1.26
N LEU A 109 -2.35 16.40 -0.47
CA LEU A 109 -1.48 15.47 0.23
C LEU A 109 -0.67 14.62 -0.76
N GLU A 110 -1.33 14.09 -1.77
CA GLU A 110 -0.70 13.38 -2.89
C GLU A 110 0.37 14.24 -3.57
N GLN A 111 0.04 15.47 -3.98
CA GLN A 111 1.01 16.36 -4.63
C GLN A 111 2.25 16.63 -3.76
N VAL A 112 2.06 16.81 -2.45
CA VAL A 112 3.17 17.04 -1.52
C VAL A 112 4.01 15.77 -1.34
N PHE A 113 3.40 14.60 -1.15
CA PHE A 113 4.14 13.34 -1.02
C PHE A 113 4.90 12.98 -2.30
N ILE A 114 4.29 13.17 -3.47
CA ILE A 114 4.94 12.94 -4.75
C ILE A 114 6.12 13.88 -4.93
N SER A 115 5.99 15.17 -4.59
CA SER A 115 7.07 16.15 -4.79
C SER A 115 8.18 16.10 -3.74
N SER A 116 7.85 15.92 -2.47
CA SER A 116 8.81 15.91 -1.35
C SER A 116 9.38 14.53 -1.02
N GLY A 117 8.73 13.44 -1.45
CA GLY A 117 9.14 12.09 -1.10
C GLY A 117 9.13 11.86 0.41
N CYS A 118 10.22 11.29 0.93
CA CYS A 118 10.33 10.93 2.34
C CYS A 118 10.51 12.12 3.30
N GLU A 119 10.93 13.29 2.82
CA GLU A 119 11.10 14.48 3.68
C GLU A 119 9.79 14.88 4.37
N PHE A 120 8.64 14.61 3.75
CA PHE A 120 7.33 14.91 4.33
C PHE A 120 7.03 14.11 5.62
N ILE A 121 7.68 12.96 5.80
CA ILE A 121 7.50 12.09 6.98
C ILE A 121 8.24 12.64 8.21
N ILE A 122 9.21 13.54 8.02
CA ILE A 122 9.99 14.11 9.13
C ILE A 122 9.07 14.88 10.08
N GLY A 123 9.00 14.42 11.34
CA GLY A 123 8.10 14.97 12.37
C GLY A 123 6.71 14.36 12.37
N ARG A 124 6.45 13.36 11.52
CA ARG A 124 5.17 12.65 11.36
C ARG A 124 5.35 11.13 11.37
N GLN A 125 6.43 10.65 12.00
CA GLN A 125 6.76 9.22 12.03
C GLN A 125 5.67 8.39 12.72
N GLU A 126 5.06 8.89 13.79
CA GLU A 126 3.95 8.18 14.46
C GLU A 126 2.73 8.01 13.54
N GLU A 127 2.56 8.93 12.59
CA GLU A 127 1.53 8.82 11.55
C GLU A 127 2.00 7.76 10.55
N TYR A 128 3.10 7.95 9.82
CA TYR A 128 3.39 7.15 8.62
C TYR A 128 4.29 5.92 8.80
N CYS A 129 5.07 5.83 9.87
CA CYS A 129 6.07 4.78 10.08
C CYS A 129 5.60 3.65 11.00
N LEU A 130 4.33 3.68 11.40
CA LEU A 130 3.70 2.64 12.19
C LEU A 130 2.60 1.98 11.37
N ASP A 131 2.48 0.67 11.58
CA ASP A 131 1.30 -0.06 11.16
C ASP A 131 0.11 0.39 11.98
N ILE A 132 -0.99 0.68 11.28
CA ILE A 132 -2.28 0.97 11.88
C ILE A 132 -3.32 0.03 11.31
N GLY A 133 -4.52 0.03 11.89
CA GLY A 133 -5.57 -0.87 11.44
C GLY A 133 -5.90 -0.71 9.96
N GLU A 134 -5.81 0.52 9.43
CA GLU A 134 -6.15 0.82 8.06
C GLU A 134 -5.06 0.50 7.03
N ARG A 135 -3.77 0.61 7.41
CA ARG A 135 -2.64 0.52 6.49
C ARG A 135 -1.34 0.12 7.17
N GLY A 136 -0.39 -0.37 6.39
CA GLY A 136 0.98 -0.63 6.77
C GLY A 136 1.82 0.63 6.96
N SER A 137 2.99 0.41 7.53
CA SER A 137 4.07 1.37 7.66
C SER A 137 4.68 1.75 6.30
N LEU A 138 5.05 3.02 6.14
CA LEU A 138 5.85 3.51 5.02
C LEU A 138 7.36 3.31 5.22
N SER A 139 7.80 2.58 6.25
CA SER A 139 9.23 2.34 6.51
C SER A 139 9.95 1.64 5.36
N HIS A 140 9.25 0.85 4.55
CA HIS A 140 9.84 0.23 3.36
C HIS A 140 10.06 1.24 2.23
N TRP A 141 9.30 2.32 2.18
CA TRP A 141 9.47 3.43 1.24
C TRP A 141 10.49 4.45 1.73
N CYS A 142 10.43 4.77 3.03
CA CYS A 142 11.20 5.84 3.66
C CYS A 142 11.95 5.31 4.89
N PRO A 143 12.94 4.43 4.67
CA PRO A 143 13.55 3.67 5.76
C PRO A 143 14.27 4.59 6.74
N VAL A 144 15.07 5.55 6.28
CA VAL A 144 15.85 6.43 7.16
C VAL A 144 14.96 7.35 7.99
N GLU A 145 13.95 7.96 7.40
CA GLU A 145 13.03 8.87 8.08
C GLU A 145 12.13 8.13 9.09
N CYS A 146 11.84 6.86 8.80
CA CYS A 146 11.18 5.93 9.72
C CYS A 146 12.13 5.23 10.70
N GLY A 147 13.41 5.56 10.64
CA GLY A 147 14.40 5.17 11.63
C GLY A 147 15.00 3.78 11.45
N CYS A 148 14.85 3.17 10.26
CA CYS A 148 15.37 1.84 9.90
C CYS A 148 15.58 0.90 11.11
#